data_AF-A0A946Y5V9-F1
#
_entry.id   AF-A0A946Y5V9-F1
#
_cell.length_a   1.000
_cell.length_b   1.000
_cell.length_c   1.000
_cell.angle_alpha   90.00
_cell.angle_beta   90.00
_cell.angle_gamma   90.00
#
_symmetry.space_group_name_H-M   'P 1'
#
loop_
_entity.id
_entity.type
_entity.pdbx_description
1 polymer ?
#
loop_
_entity_poly.entity_id
_entity_poly.type
_entity_poly.pdbx_seq_one_letter_code
_entity_poly.pdbx_strand_id
1 'polypeptide(L)'
;GHFDHYICRCDDNRRGRGTDEVAVMLKNKLLACDVPAASIEIVTDEQEATQHGLEVSEPGDLLLILGDNIKRCWKQIIYFNATAHVHDEQRTSTASIDLPDAEDFQLDEDLEIISDERGVRIAREAGD
;
A
#
# COMPACT_ATOMS: atom_id res chain seq x y z
N GLY A 1 -10.27 21.65 3.79
CA GLY A 1 -9.99 20.22 3.97
C GLY A 1 -8.63 20.02 4.61
N HIS A 2 -8.25 18.78 4.93
CA HIS A 2 -6.93 18.43 5.49
C HIS A 2 -6.07 17.59 4.54
N PHE A 3 -6.61 17.20 3.39
CA PHE A 3 -5.92 16.47 2.34
C PHE A 3 -5.91 17.31 1.07
N ASP A 4 -4.90 17.13 0.24
CA ASP A 4 -4.74 17.84 -1.04
C ASP A 4 -5.68 17.29 -2.12
N HIS A 5 -6.01 16.00 -2.07
CA HIS A 5 -6.88 15.32 -3.02
C HIS A 5 -7.89 14.39 -2.32
N TYR A 6 -9.10 14.31 -2.89
CA TYR A 6 -10.20 13.49 -2.40
C TYR A 6 -10.78 12.66 -3.54
N ILE A 7 -10.81 11.34 -3.38
CA ILE A 7 -11.49 10.41 -4.29
C ILE A 7 -12.76 9.92 -3.59
N CYS A 8 -13.92 10.39 -4.05
CA CYS A 8 -15.23 10.00 -3.53
C CYS A 8 -15.71 8.74 -4.27
N ARG A 9 -16.06 7.70 -3.52
CA ARG A 9 -16.49 6.40 -4.07
C ARG A 9 -17.72 5.85 -3.37
N CYS A 10 -18.25 4.75 -3.91
CA CYS A 10 -19.29 3.96 -3.27
C CYS A 10 -18.70 2.70 -2.61
N ASP A 11 -19.44 2.15 -1.64
CA ASP A 11 -19.27 0.77 -1.17
C ASP A 11 -19.82 -0.21 -2.21
N ASP A 12 -19.36 -1.46 -2.19
CA ASP A 12 -19.92 -2.53 -3.04
C ASP A 12 -21.41 -2.71 -2.72
N ASN A 13 -21.71 -2.75 -1.42
CA ASN A 13 -23.08 -2.82 -0.94
C ASN A 13 -23.68 -1.40 -0.83
N ARG A 14 -24.35 -1.01 -1.91
CA ARG A 14 -25.07 0.27 -2.01
C ARG A 14 -26.30 0.38 -1.10
N ARG A 15 -26.72 -0.69 -0.42
CA ARG A 15 -27.86 -0.69 0.53
C ARG A 15 -29.15 -0.09 -0.07
N GLY A 16 -29.39 -0.35 -1.36
CA GLY A 16 -30.55 0.14 -2.10
C GLY A 16 -30.43 1.57 -2.68
N ARG A 17 -29.29 2.25 -2.48
CA ARG A 17 -29.01 3.57 -3.07
C ARG A 17 -28.62 3.48 -4.54
N GLY A 18 -28.66 4.63 -5.21
CA GLY A 18 -28.22 4.82 -6.60
C GLY A 18 -26.75 4.42 -6.83
N THR A 19 -26.37 4.30 -8.09
CA THR A 19 -25.02 3.88 -8.53
C THR A 19 -23.90 4.77 -8.02
N ASP A 20 -24.12 6.08 -7.99
CA ASP A 20 -23.16 7.12 -7.63
C ASP A 20 -23.63 7.96 -6.44
N GLU A 21 -24.81 7.68 -5.90
CA GLU A 21 -25.50 8.53 -4.92
C GLU A 21 -24.61 8.85 -3.72
N VAL A 22 -23.95 7.86 -3.14
CA VAL A 22 -23.07 8.05 -1.97
C VAL A 22 -21.83 8.87 -2.34
N ALA A 23 -21.19 8.59 -3.47
CA ALA A 23 -20.01 9.34 -3.93
C ALA A 23 -20.37 10.82 -4.18
N VAL A 24 -21.53 11.08 -4.79
CA VAL A 24 -22.06 12.43 -5.01
C VAL A 24 -22.38 13.12 -3.68
N MET A 25 -22.98 12.42 -2.71
CA MET A 25 -23.23 12.96 -1.37
C MET A 25 -21.93 13.37 -0.66
N LEU A 26 -20.89 12.53 -0.73
CA LEU A 26 -19.57 12.83 -0.15
C LEU A 26 -18.95 14.07 -0.81
N LYS A 27 -18.92 14.12 -2.15
CA LYS A 27 -18.45 15.29 -2.91
C LYS A 27 -19.18 16.56 -2.49
N ASN A 28 -20.51 16.52 -2.45
CA ASN A 28 -21.33 17.68 -2.09
C ASN A 28 -21.03 18.15 -0.65
N LYS A 29 -20.77 17.21 0.27
CA LYS A 29 -20.42 17.57 1.65
C LYS A 29 -19.03 18.19 1.74
N LEU A 30 -18.05 17.72 0.97
CA LEU A 30 -16.72 18.33 0.89
C LEU A 30 -16.78 19.75 0.32
N LEU A 31 -17.55 19.96 -0.76
CA LEU A 31 -17.79 21.28 -1.33
C LEU A 31 -18.43 22.24 -0.32
N ALA A 32 -19.41 21.76 0.44
CA ALA A 32 -20.05 22.56 1.51
C ALA A 32 -19.13 22.86 2.70
N CYS A 33 -17.96 22.21 2.78
CA CYS A 33 -16.90 22.47 3.74
C CYS A 33 -15.71 23.24 3.09
N ASP A 34 -15.97 23.96 1.99
CA ASP A 34 -15.00 24.79 1.26
C ASP A 34 -13.78 24.02 0.73
N VAL A 35 -13.92 22.72 0.47
CA VAL A 35 -12.91 21.96 -0.28
C VAL A 35 -13.03 22.34 -1.77
N PRO A 36 -11.93 22.73 -2.43
CA PRO A 36 -11.97 23.09 -3.86
C PRO A 36 -12.53 21.97 -4.74
N ALA A 37 -13.39 22.31 -5.71
CA ALA A 37 -13.94 21.31 -6.61
C ALA A 37 -12.86 20.59 -7.44
N ALA A 38 -11.74 21.28 -7.73
CA ALA A 38 -10.62 20.73 -8.47
C ALA A 38 -9.83 19.66 -7.70
N SER A 39 -9.94 19.62 -6.36
CA SER A 39 -9.30 18.59 -5.53
C SER A 39 -10.21 17.39 -5.25
N ILE A 40 -11.41 17.33 -5.84
CA ILE A 40 -12.40 16.27 -5.58
C ILE A 40 -12.76 15.54 -6.87
N GLU A 41 -12.51 14.24 -6.87
CA GLU A 41 -12.89 13.32 -7.94
C GLU A 41 -13.97 12.35 -7.48
N ILE A 42 -14.77 11.83 -8.42
CA ILE A 42 -15.68 10.71 -8.18
C ILE A 42 -15.19 9.52 -9.00
N VAL A 43 -14.86 8.43 -8.30
CA VAL A 43 -14.61 7.12 -8.89
C VAL A 43 -15.49 6.13 -8.13
N THR A 44 -16.60 5.70 -8.75
CA THR A 44 -17.66 5.02 -8.00
C THR A 44 -17.31 3.61 -7.54
N ASP A 45 -16.55 2.86 -8.35
CA ASP A 45 -16.14 1.50 -8.03
C ASP A 45 -14.98 1.49 -7.02
N GLU A 46 -15.03 0.60 -6.03
CA GLU A 46 -14.01 0.53 -4.98
C GLU A 46 -12.62 0.20 -5.54
N GLN A 47 -12.55 -0.75 -6.46
CA GLN A 47 -11.27 -1.24 -6.99
C GLN A 47 -10.64 -0.18 -7.88
N GLU A 48 -11.45 0.46 -8.73
CA GLU A 48 -11.00 1.56 -9.57
C GLU A 48 -10.53 2.75 -8.72
N ALA A 49 -11.27 3.12 -7.68
CA ALA A 49 -10.89 4.22 -6.78
C ALA A 49 -9.60 3.92 -6.02
N THR A 50 -9.44 2.68 -5.56
CA THR A 50 -8.22 2.22 -4.88
C THR A 50 -7.03 2.22 -5.85
N GLN A 51 -7.24 1.75 -7.08
CA GLN A 51 -6.20 1.73 -8.12
C GLN A 51 -5.75 3.15 -8.43
N HIS A 52 -6.72 4.03 -8.67
CA HIS A 52 -6.46 5.41 -9.03
C HIS A 52 -5.68 6.13 -7.92
N GLY A 53 -6.09 5.98 -6.66
CA GLY A 53 -5.37 6.54 -5.52
C GLY A 53 -3.92 6.08 -5.43
N LEU A 54 -3.64 4.80 -5.71
CA LEU A 54 -2.29 4.26 -5.74
C LEU A 54 -1.46 4.79 -6.92
N GLU A 55 -2.05 4.94 -8.10
CA GLU A 55 -1.38 5.40 -9.33
C GLU A 55 -1.03 6.89 -9.31
N VAL A 56 -1.85 7.73 -8.67
CA VAL A 56 -1.61 9.17 -8.60
C VAL A 56 -0.76 9.60 -7.40
N SER A 57 -0.53 8.70 -6.44
CA SER A 57 0.32 8.99 -5.28
C SER A 57 1.79 8.85 -5.63
N GLU A 58 2.62 9.77 -5.13
CA GLU A 58 4.07 9.72 -5.26
C GLU A 58 4.75 9.22 -3.96
N PRO A 59 6.01 8.73 -4.03
CA PRO A 59 6.76 8.39 -2.84
C PRO A 59 6.86 9.58 -1.87
N GLY A 60 6.35 9.39 -0.65
CA GLY A 60 6.29 10.43 0.38
C GLY A 60 4.89 10.96 0.67
N ASP A 61 3.91 10.65 -0.20
CA ASP A 61 2.52 11.02 0.01
C ASP A 61 1.83 10.15 1.08
N LEU A 62 0.82 10.72 1.73
CA LEU A 62 -0.09 10.00 2.63
C LEU A 62 -1.39 9.64 1.89
N LEU A 63 -1.56 8.36 1.58
CA LEU A 63 -2.81 7.83 1.03
C LEU A 63 -3.66 7.19 2.13
N LEU A 64 -4.85 7.74 2.39
CA LEU A 64 -5.85 7.17 3.30
C LEU A 64 -6.95 6.45 2.53
N ILE A 65 -7.09 5.14 2.73
CA ILE A 65 -8.13 4.32 2.12
C ILE A 65 -9.08 3.79 3.19
N LEU A 66 -10.37 4.09 3.06
CA LEU A 66 -11.43 3.52 3.88
C LEU A 66 -12.04 2.34 3.13
N GLY A 67 -11.50 1.12 3.29
CA GLY A 67 -11.94 -0.07 2.53
C GLY A 67 -13.25 -0.70 3.04
N ASP A 68 -14.17 -1.07 2.13
CA ASP A 68 -15.39 -1.86 2.40
C ASP A 68 -15.04 -3.35 2.35
N ASN A 69 -14.48 -3.81 1.22
CA ASN A 69 -13.94 -5.17 1.13
C ASN A 69 -12.45 -5.19 1.53
N ILE A 70 -12.21 -5.26 2.84
CA ILE A 70 -10.87 -5.22 3.44
C ILE A 70 -9.89 -6.18 2.76
N LYS A 71 -10.30 -7.43 2.49
CA LYS A 71 -9.41 -8.45 1.89
C LYS A 71 -9.00 -8.09 0.47
N ARG A 72 -9.92 -7.59 -0.35
CA ARG A 72 -9.66 -7.23 -1.75
C ARG A 72 -8.82 -5.95 -1.82
N CYS A 73 -9.22 -4.93 -1.07
CA CYS A 73 -8.49 -3.68 -0.96
C CYS A 73 -7.05 -3.91 -0.51
N TRP A 74 -6.83 -4.72 0.53
CA TRP A 74 -5.49 -5.05 1.00
C TRP A 74 -4.64 -5.77 -0.05
N LYS A 75 -5.21 -6.77 -0.74
CA LYS A 75 -4.52 -7.46 -1.83
C LYS A 75 -4.11 -6.49 -2.94
N GLN A 76 -4.99 -5.59 -3.34
CA GLN A 76 -4.69 -4.61 -4.36
C GLN A 76 -3.51 -3.71 -3.97
N ILE A 77 -3.47 -3.25 -2.72
CA ILE A 77 -2.38 -2.41 -2.20
C ILE A 77 -1.05 -3.16 -2.19
N ILE A 78 -0.99 -4.38 -1.64
CA ILE A 78 0.29 -5.10 -1.50
C ILE A 78 0.84 -5.63 -2.83
N TYR A 79 -0.01 -5.82 -3.84
CA TYR A 79 0.42 -6.24 -5.17
C TYR A 79 0.61 -5.06 -6.13
N PHE A 80 0.25 -3.84 -5.71
CA PHE A 80 0.51 -2.64 -6.49
C PHE A 80 2.02 -2.50 -6.69
N ASN A 81 2.45 -2.41 -7.96
CA ASN A 81 3.86 -2.38 -8.37
C ASN A 81 4.72 -3.59 -7.97
N ALA A 82 4.13 -4.70 -7.51
CA ALA A 82 4.89 -5.93 -7.22
C ALA A 82 5.64 -6.47 -8.46
N THR A 83 5.14 -6.24 -9.67
CA THR A 83 5.84 -6.56 -10.93
C THR A 83 6.84 -5.50 -11.39
N ALA A 84 6.74 -4.26 -10.92
CA ALA A 84 7.72 -3.21 -11.19
C ALA A 84 9.00 -3.44 -10.37
N HIS A 85 8.88 -4.00 -9.17
CA HIS A 85 10.02 -4.38 -8.33
C HIS A 85 10.82 -5.58 -8.89
N VAL A 86 10.19 -6.50 -9.63
CA VAL A 86 10.91 -7.62 -10.29
C VAL A 86 11.93 -7.11 -11.33
N HIS A 87 11.74 -5.89 -11.86
CA HIS A 87 12.68 -5.27 -12.79
C HIS A 87 13.80 -4.45 -12.10
N ASP A 88 13.68 -4.14 -10.80
CA ASP A 88 14.72 -3.40 -10.03
C ASP A 88 15.54 -4.34 -9.11
N GLU A 89 15.15 -5.61 -8.99
CA GLU A 89 15.86 -6.64 -8.22
C GLU A 89 17.18 -7.14 -8.87
N GLN A 90 17.60 -6.58 -10.01
CA GLN A 90 18.98 -6.68 -10.50
C GLN A 90 19.91 -5.63 -9.87
N ARG A 91 19.71 -5.30 -8.60
CA ARG A 91 20.77 -4.78 -7.74
C ARG A 91 20.79 -5.60 -6.46
N THR A 92 21.46 -6.74 -6.52
CA THR A 92 22.02 -7.39 -5.34
C THR A 92 22.99 -6.41 -4.68
N SER A 93 22.49 -5.51 -3.84
CA SER A 93 23.33 -4.85 -2.86
C SER A 93 23.54 -5.87 -1.75
N THR A 94 24.73 -6.45 -1.67
CA THR A 94 25.27 -6.95 -0.41
C THR A 94 25.44 -5.73 0.50
N ALA A 95 24.34 -5.30 1.11
CA ALA A 95 24.39 -4.32 2.18
C ALA A 95 24.91 -5.06 3.41
N SER A 96 26.14 -4.74 3.82
CA SER A 96 26.67 -5.11 5.12
C SER A 96 25.84 -4.36 6.17
N ILE A 97 24.99 -5.10 6.88
CA ILE A 97 24.26 -4.60 8.05
C ILE A 97 25.26 -4.61 9.20
N ASP A 98 25.56 -3.44 9.75
CA ASP A 98 26.31 -3.33 11.00
C ASP A 98 25.35 -3.73 12.14
N LEU A 99 25.54 -4.94 12.65
CA LEU A 99 24.75 -5.44 13.78
C LEU A 99 25.18 -4.68 15.04
N PRO A 100 24.24 -4.20 15.89
CA PRO A 100 24.62 -3.67 17.19
C PRO A 100 25.36 -4.75 17.98
N ASP A 101 26.41 -4.36 18.71
CA ASP A 101 27.15 -5.24 19.65
C ASP A 101 26.17 -5.82 20.68
N ALA A 102 25.61 -6.97 20.35
CA ALA A 102 24.88 -7.81 21.28
C ALA A 102 25.95 -8.61 22.04
N GLU A 103 26.30 -8.15 23.24
CA GLU A 103 27.39 -8.71 24.05
C GLU A 103 27.27 -10.23 24.33
N ASP A 104 26.12 -10.85 24.04
CA ASP A 104 25.84 -12.29 24.21
C ASP A 104 25.39 -13.03 22.92
N PHE A 105 25.41 -12.40 21.74
CA PHE A 105 24.96 -13.03 20.48
C PHE A 105 26.03 -12.92 19.39
N GLN A 106 26.93 -13.91 19.35
CA GLN A 106 27.90 -14.06 18.26
C GLN A 106 27.34 -15.02 17.21
N LEU A 107 27.26 -14.57 15.96
CA LEU A 107 27.03 -15.43 14.81
C LEU A 107 28.37 -16.04 14.41
N ASP A 108 28.45 -17.37 14.33
CA ASP A 108 29.61 -18.07 13.79
C ASP A 108 29.88 -17.62 12.33
N GLU A 109 31.16 -17.49 11.96
CA GLU A 109 31.58 -16.99 10.63
C GLU A 109 31.04 -17.83 9.45
N ASP A 110 30.62 -19.07 9.72
CA ASP A 110 30.11 -20.03 8.75
C ASP A 110 28.57 -19.95 8.54
N LEU A 111 27.88 -19.04 9.23
CA LEU A 111 26.43 -18.88 9.12
C LEU A 111 26.05 -18.02 7.92
N GLU A 112 25.47 -18.66 6.89
CA GLU A 112 24.90 -17.94 5.74
C GLU A 112 23.50 -17.39 6.09
N ILE A 113 23.33 -16.07 5.96
CA ILE A 113 22.05 -15.38 6.15
C ILE A 113 21.36 -15.22 4.80
N ILE A 114 20.14 -15.75 4.68
CA ILE A 114 19.29 -15.63 3.49
C ILE A 114 18.18 -14.62 3.78
N SER A 115 18.06 -13.60 2.92
CA SER A 115 16.96 -12.63 2.94
C SER A 115 16.10 -12.83 1.69
N ASP A 116 14.87 -13.32 1.87
CA ASP A 116 13.90 -13.56 0.80
C ASP A 116 12.49 -13.03 1.16
N GLU A 117 11.50 -13.23 0.29
CA GLU A 117 10.10 -12.80 0.49
C GLU A 117 9.45 -13.35 1.78
N ARG A 118 10.08 -14.34 2.44
CA ARG A 118 9.63 -14.95 3.69
C ARG A 118 10.30 -14.32 4.93
N GLY A 119 11.18 -13.35 4.74
CA GLY A 119 11.94 -12.67 5.79
C GLY A 119 13.42 -13.06 5.82
N VAL A 120 14.07 -12.78 6.94
CA VAL A 120 15.49 -13.11 7.16
C VAL A 120 15.58 -14.45 7.88
N ARG A 121 16.33 -15.40 7.31
CA ARG A 121 16.54 -16.74 7.88
C ARG A 121 18.00 -17.15 7.80
N ILE A 122 18.44 -17.94 8.78
CA ILE A 122 19.75 -18.60 8.77
C ILE A 122 19.63 -19.86 7.89
N ALA A 123 20.55 -20.05 6.96
CA ALA A 123 20.63 -21.25 6.14
C ALA A 123 20.83 -22.47 7.06
N ARG A 124 20.09 -23.56 6.81
CA ARG A 124 20.36 -24.82 7.51
C ARG A 124 21.69 -25.37 7.02
N GLU A 125 22.56 -25.77 7.93
CA GLU A 125 23.70 -26.64 7.60
C GLU A 125 23.17 -27.87 6.85
N ALA A 126 23.79 -28.17 5.71
CA ALA A 126 23.57 -29.44 5.02
C ALA A 126 24.15 -30.54 5.92
N GLY A 127 23.29 -31.15 6.75
CA GLY A 127 23.68 -32.28 7.58
C GLY A 127 24.26 -33.40 6.74
N ASP A 128 25.39 -33.94 7.21
CA ASP A 128 25.88 -35.28 6.87
C ASP A 128 24.99 -36.34 7.58
#